data_AF-E2SMJ9-F1
#
_entry.id   AF-E2SMJ9-F1
#
_cell.length_a   1.000
_cell.length_b   1.000
_cell.length_c   1.000
_cell.angle_alpha   90.00
_cell.angle_beta   90.00
_cell.angle_gamma   90.00
#
_symmetry.space_group_name_H-M   'P 1'
#
loop_
_entity.id
_entity.type
_entity.pdbx_description
1 polymer ?
#
loop_
_entity_poly.entity_id
_entity_poly.type
_entity_poly.pdbx_seq_one_letter_code
_entity_poly.pdbx_strand_id
1 'polypeptide(L)'
;MKTINHEDFISDWLRNRNTTEFLGVWESMYNPDFNYGEFAIIKSNAGLNSYKISIKEWCVKTNAIGIKATTGRYGGTYAQSDIAYEFAYEFSYWISVGGGK
;
A
#
# COMPACT_ATOMS: atom_id res chain seq x y z
N MET A 1 -7.56 -5.39 -25.41
CA MET A 1 -6.61 -4.66 -24.56
C MET A 1 -7.22 -4.55 -23.18
N LYS A 2 -6.64 -5.18 -22.15
CA LYS A 2 -7.00 -4.91 -20.75
C LYS A 2 -6.43 -3.53 -20.42
N THR A 3 -7.28 -2.59 -20.02
CA THR A 3 -6.85 -1.30 -19.48
C THR A 3 -6.19 -1.59 -18.13
N ILE A 4 -4.89 -1.30 -18.00
CA ILE A 4 -4.20 -1.34 -16.71
C ILE A 4 -4.66 -0.10 -15.95
N ASN A 5 -5.61 -0.28 -15.03
CA ASN A 5 -6.00 0.79 -14.14
C ASN A 5 -4.97 0.87 -13.02
N HIS A 6 -4.22 1.97 -12.94
CA HIS A 6 -3.17 2.16 -11.94
C HIS A 6 -3.68 2.02 -10.50
N GLU A 7 -4.97 2.27 -10.27
CA GLU A 7 -5.62 2.09 -8.96
C GLU A 7 -5.74 0.62 -8.54
N ASP A 8 -5.91 -0.31 -9.50
CA ASP A 8 -6.03 -1.74 -9.19
C ASP A 8 -4.68 -2.31 -8.71
N PHE A 9 -3.57 -1.86 -9.30
CA PHE A 9 -2.23 -2.27 -8.85
C PHE A 9 -1.93 -1.82 -7.43
N ILE A 10 -2.24 -0.56 -7.09
CA ILE A 10 -1.99 -0.02 -5.75
C ILE A 10 -2.78 -0.79 -4.70
N SER A 11 -4.03 -1.16 -5.00
CA SER A 11 -4.84 -1.97 -4.10
C SER A 11 -4.29 -3.39 -3.94
N ASP A 12 -3.80 -4.00 -5.03
CA ASP A 12 -3.15 -5.31 -5.00
C ASP A 12 -1.83 -5.29 -4.23
N TRP A 13 -1.04 -4.23 -4.37
CA TRP A 13 0.18 -3.99 -3.60
C TRP A 13 -0.10 -3.86 -2.10
N LEU A 14 -1.09 -3.04 -1.72
CA LEU A 14 -1.52 -2.90 -0.31
C LEU A 14 -2.09 -4.18 0.29
N ARG A 15 -2.68 -5.06 -0.53
CA ARG A 15 -3.21 -6.37 -0.12
C ARG A 15 -2.12 -7.40 0.08
N ASN A 16 -0.96 -7.24 -0.56
CA ASN A 16 0.14 -8.17 -0.42
C ASN A 16 0.59 -8.20 1.05
N ARG A 17 0.59 -9.40 1.66
CA ARG A 17 0.91 -9.56 3.08
C ARG A 17 2.31 -9.07 3.42
N ASN A 18 3.29 -9.33 2.55
CA ASN A 18 4.67 -8.90 2.76
C ASN A 18 4.73 -7.36 2.77
N THR A 19 4.06 -6.72 1.83
CA THR A 19 3.97 -5.26 1.76
C THR A 19 3.25 -4.67 2.97
N THR A 20 2.09 -5.22 3.36
CA THR A 20 1.36 -4.75 4.55
C THR A 20 2.22 -4.86 5.81
N GLU A 21 2.97 -5.95 5.96
CA GLU A 21 3.87 -6.14 7.10
C GLU A 21 5.05 -5.17 7.07
N PHE A 22 5.68 -4.98 5.90
CA PHE A 22 6.75 -4.02 5.71
C PHE A 22 6.30 -2.59 6.08
N LEU A 23 5.14 -2.16 5.58
CA LEU A 23 4.56 -0.86 5.94
C LEU A 23 4.28 -0.76 7.45
N GLY A 24 3.74 -1.82 8.07
CA GLY A 24 3.50 -1.84 9.50
C GLY A 24 4.77 -1.72 10.34
N VAL A 25 5.86 -2.39 9.94
CA VAL A 25 7.16 -2.26 10.61
C VAL A 25 7.71 -0.85 10.44
N TRP A 26 7.68 -0.32 9.22
CA TRP A 26 8.12 1.04 8.93
C TRP A 26 7.39 2.06 9.80
N GLU A 27 6.06 2.00 9.84
CA GLU A 27 5.23 2.90 10.65
C GLU A 27 5.55 2.73 12.14
N SER A 28 5.72 1.50 12.63
CA SER A 28 6.06 1.28 14.04
C SER A 28 7.39 1.92 14.49
N MET A 29 8.34 2.08 13.55
CA MET A 29 9.63 2.69 13.84
C MET A 29 9.61 4.23 13.77
N TYR A 30 8.81 4.80 12.86
CA TYR A 30 8.86 6.23 12.54
C TYR A 30 7.60 7.01 12.90
N ASN A 31 6.51 6.34 13.27
CA ASN A 31 5.21 6.94 13.56
C ASN A 31 4.76 6.62 15.00
N PRO A 32 4.94 7.54 15.95
CA PRO A 32 4.51 7.31 17.34
C PRO A 32 2.99 7.23 17.51
N ASP A 33 2.21 7.80 16.56
CA ASP A 33 0.75 7.85 16.60
C ASP A 33 0.09 6.70 15.81
N PHE A 34 0.89 5.70 15.42
CA PHE A 34 0.42 4.56 14.61
C PHE A 34 -0.63 3.73 15.34
N ASN A 35 -1.77 3.49 14.68
CA ASN A 35 -2.86 2.70 15.25
C ASN A 35 -2.64 1.20 14.99
N TYR A 36 -1.95 0.55 15.93
CA TYR A 36 -1.68 -0.88 15.92
C TYR A 36 -2.94 -1.77 15.93
N GLY A 37 -4.03 -1.30 16.53
CA GLY A 37 -5.28 -2.05 16.62
C GLY A 37 -5.94 -2.23 15.26
N GLU A 38 -6.14 -1.12 14.54
CA GLU A 38 -6.65 -1.15 13.16
C GLU A 38 -5.66 -1.84 12.21
N PHE A 39 -4.35 -1.62 12.40
CA PHE A 39 -3.34 -2.33 11.62
C PHE A 39 -3.46 -3.85 11.76
N ALA A 40 -3.68 -4.38 12.98
CA ALA A 40 -3.84 -5.81 13.18
C ALA A 40 -5.05 -6.39 12.41
N ILE A 41 -6.15 -5.62 12.32
CA ILE A 41 -7.34 -5.99 11.54
C ILE A 41 -7.03 -5.98 10.03
N ILE A 42 -6.31 -4.96 9.54
CA ILE A 42 -5.92 -4.90 8.13
C ILE A 42 -4.97 -6.06 7.80
N LYS A 43 -3.96 -6.29 8.63
CA LYS A 43 -2.96 -7.36 8.49
C LYS A 43 -3.61 -8.76 8.51
N SER A 44 -4.66 -8.98 9.29
CA SER A 44 -5.36 -10.26 9.32
C SER A 44 -6.14 -10.56 8.04
N ASN A 45 -6.58 -9.51 7.33
CA ASN A 45 -7.29 -9.61 6.05
C ASN A 45 -6.37 -9.55 4.83
N ALA A 46 -5.17 -8.99 4.98
CA ALA A 46 -4.16 -8.93 3.92
C ALA A 46 -3.81 -10.33 3.41
N GLY A 47 -3.69 -10.47 2.08
CA GLY A 47 -3.49 -11.74 1.37
C GLY A 47 -4.78 -12.44 0.90
N LEU A 48 -5.96 -12.05 1.41
CA LEU A 48 -7.23 -12.56 0.88
C LEU A 48 -7.57 -11.89 -0.44
N ASN A 49 -7.75 -12.63 -1.54
CA ASN A 49 -8.06 -12.06 -2.86
C ASN A 49 -9.32 -11.18 -2.89
N SER A 50 -10.26 -11.41 -1.97
CA SER A 50 -11.48 -10.60 -1.82
C SER A 50 -11.28 -9.30 -1.05
N TYR A 51 -10.18 -9.16 -0.32
CA TYR A 51 -9.88 -7.98 0.46
C TYR A 51 -9.37 -6.86 -0.44
N LYS A 52 -9.93 -5.65 -0.28
CA LYS A 52 -9.46 -4.44 -0.94
C LYS A 52 -9.44 -3.31 0.08
N ILE A 53 -8.36 -2.54 0.06
CA ILE A 53 -8.22 -1.31 0.84
C ILE A 53 -7.56 -0.26 -0.04
N SER A 54 -8.02 0.98 0.05
CA SER A 54 -7.37 2.12 -0.61
C SER A 54 -6.27 2.73 0.28
N ILE A 55 -5.29 3.43 -0.33
CA ILE A 55 -4.28 4.18 0.45
C ILE A 55 -4.94 5.18 1.40
N LYS A 56 -6.00 5.85 0.95
CA LYS A 56 -6.72 6.82 1.78
C LYS A 56 -7.31 6.16 3.02
N GLU A 57 -7.96 5.00 2.86
CA GLU A 57 -8.49 4.24 4.01
C GLU A 57 -7.39 3.70 4.91
N TRP A 58 -6.28 3.21 4.34
CA TRP A 58 -5.11 2.82 5.11
C TRP A 58 -4.64 3.97 6.01
N CYS A 59 -4.35 5.14 5.45
CA CYS A 59 -3.91 6.32 6.21
C CYS A 59 -4.91 6.71 7.31
N VAL A 60 -6.21 6.70 7.02
CA VAL A 60 -7.25 7.10 7.98
C VAL A 60 -7.37 6.09 9.12
N LYS A 61 -7.29 4.78 8.84
CA LYS A 61 -7.46 3.74 9.86
C LYS A 61 -6.22 3.60 10.74
N THR A 62 -5.03 3.66 10.14
CA THR A 62 -3.77 3.37 10.83
C THR A 62 -3.03 4.61 11.30
N ASN A 63 -3.49 5.82 10.96
CA ASN A 63 -2.74 7.08 11.10
C ASN A 63 -1.37 7.05 10.38
N ALA A 64 -1.24 6.25 9.31
CA ALA A 64 0.01 6.11 8.59
C ALA A 64 0.54 7.44 8.02
N ILE A 65 1.86 7.63 8.13
CA ILE A 65 2.58 8.80 7.61
C ILE A 65 3.55 8.44 6.47
N GLY A 66 3.87 7.16 6.29
CA GLY A 66 4.82 6.65 5.32
C GLY A 66 4.29 6.66 3.89
N ILE A 67 2.97 6.57 3.72
CA ILE A 67 2.27 6.76 2.45
C ILE A 67 1.10 7.73 2.62
N LYS A 68 0.78 8.49 1.57
CA LYS A 68 -0.30 9.46 1.56
C LYS A 68 -0.94 9.57 0.19
N ALA A 69 -2.27 9.53 0.15
CA ALA A 69 -3.04 9.88 -1.03
C ALA A 69 -3.62 11.30 -0.88
N THR A 70 -3.42 12.14 -1.88
CA THR A 70 -4.00 13.49 -1.94
C THR A 70 -4.84 13.66 -3.20
N THR A 71 -5.94 14.38 -3.08
CA THR A 71 -6.84 14.70 -4.20
C THR A 71 -6.65 16.13 -4.64
N GLY A 72 -6.74 16.42 -5.94
CA GLY A 72 -6.68 17.78 -6.49
C GLY A 72 -5.85 17.87 -7.76
N ARG A 73 -5.61 19.10 -8.24
CA ARG A 73 -4.87 19.38 -9.48
C ARG A 73 -3.42 18.87 -9.47
N TYR A 74 -2.83 18.76 -8.28
CA TYR A 74 -1.53 18.14 -8.02
C TYR A 74 -1.68 16.95 -7.06
N GLY A 75 -2.83 16.28 -7.15
CA GLY A 75 -3.09 15.07 -6.38
C GLY A 75 -2.21 13.91 -6.83
N GLY A 76 -2.18 12.87 -6.02
CA GLY A 76 -1.37 11.69 -6.27
C GLY A 76 -1.12 10.89 -5.00
N THR A 77 -0.44 9.77 -5.19
CA THR A 77 0.09 8.95 -4.12
C THR A 77 1.56 9.32 -3.90
N TYR A 78 1.89 9.61 -2.64
CA TYR A 78 3.23 9.94 -2.20
C TYR A 78 3.66 8.92 -1.16
N ALA A 79 4.94 8.56 -1.18
CA ALA A 79 5.54 7.64 -0.23
C ALA A 79 6.91 8.16 0.21
N GLN A 80 7.31 7.79 1.42
CA GLN A 80 8.69 7.97 1.88
C GLN A 80 9.66 7.20 0.99
N SER A 81 10.92 7.64 0.92
CA SER A 81 11.86 7.16 -0.10
C SER A 81 12.08 5.65 -0.05
N ASP A 82 12.20 5.06 1.12
CA ASP A 82 12.34 3.62 1.32
C ASP A 82 11.10 2.83 0.90
N ILE A 83 9.91 3.31 1.27
CA ILE A 83 8.65 2.71 0.81
C ILE A 83 8.50 2.84 -0.71
N ALA A 84 8.94 3.97 -1.29
CA ALA A 84 8.91 4.19 -2.74
C ALA A 84 9.87 3.24 -3.48
N TYR A 85 11.05 2.96 -2.93
CA TYR A 85 11.97 1.97 -3.50
C TYR A 85 11.38 0.56 -3.47
N GLU A 86 10.79 0.15 -2.34
CA GLU A 86 10.12 -1.15 -2.22
C GLU A 86 8.97 -1.28 -3.23
N PHE A 87 8.14 -0.23 -3.33
CA PHE A 87 7.07 -0.17 -4.33
C PHE A 87 7.62 -0.30 -5.76
N ALA A 88 8.68 0.44 -6.10
CA ALA A 88 9.28 0.41 -7.43
C ALA A 88 9.88 -0.95 -7.76
N TYR A 89 10.48 -1.63 -6.78
CA TYR A 89 11.01 -2.98 -6.92
C TYR A 89 9.89 -3.99 -7.24
N GLU A 90 8.83 -4.00 -6.44
CA GLU A 90 7.67 -4.88 -6.64
C GLU A 90 6.95 -4.60 -7.97
N PHE A 91 6.77 -3.31 -8.31
CA PHE A 91 6.17 -2.90 -9.57
C PHE A 91 7.01 -3.32 -10.77
N SER A 92 8.34 -3.15 -10.70
CA SER A 92 9.26 -3.59 -11.75
C SER A 92 9.23 -5.11 -11.92
N TYR A 93 9.19 -5.86 -10.82
CA TYR A 93 9.07 -7.32 -10.86
C TYR A 93 7.74 -7.76 -11.49
N TRP A 94 6.63 -7.12 -11.11
CA TRP A 94 5.30 -7.39 -11.68
C TRP A 94 5.26 -7.20 -13.20
N ILE A 95 5.90 -6.13 -13.72
CA ILE A 95 6.05 -5.92 -15.17
C ILE A 95 6.87 -7.05 -15.80
N SER A 96 7.99 -7.42 -15.17
CA SER A 96 8.91 -8.44 -15.69
C SER A 96 8.27 -9.83 -15.81
N VAL A 97 7.31 -10.18 -14.94
CA VAL A 97 6.61 -11.47 -14.99
C VAL A 97 5.35 -11.46 -15.87
N GLY A 98 5.14 -10.38 -16.63
CA GLY A 98 4.06 -10.29 -17.63
C GLY A 98 2.72 -9.81 -17.08
N GLY A 99 2.70 -9.11 -15.95
CA GLY A 99 1.51 -8.39 -15.49
C GLY A 99 0.29 -9.27 -15.21
N GLY A 100 0.47 -10.37 -14.49
CA GLY A 100 -0.61 -11.25 -14.02
C GLY A 100 -1.28 -12.10 -15.12
N LYS A 101 -1.70 -13.31 -14.75
CA LYS A 101 -2.60 -14.14 -15.55
C LYS A 101 -3.96 -13.48 -15.76
#